data_AF-A0AA41XJN4-F1
#
_entry.id   AF-A0AA41XJN4-F1
#
_cell.length_a   1.000
_cell.length_b   1.000
_cell.length_c   1.000
_cell.angle_alpha   90.00
_cell.angle_beta   90.00
_cell.angle_gamma   90.00
#
_symmetry.space_group_name_H-M   'P 1'
#
loop_
_entity.id
_entity.type
_entity.pdbx_description
1 polymer ?
#
loop_
_entity_poly.entity_id
_entity_poly.type
_entity_poly.pdbx_seq_one_letter_code
_entity_poly.pdbx_strand_id
1 'polypeptide(L)'
;VAAASAPAAAVAAPLMRAPQAPYAPQTPHAPQGPPLGWYPAPGDVLRWWDGRRWTGLRVKNGVPGSDWATTEQPGAAWAFGGIFLGLAALQFLLGALGSIVSPNGIATLALAALWFAIAAQSQAVRRIPAPTGDAVVIDAVRPLPGEEEGPGAGWFPVAPRFTRWWTGTRWSQYTGTIYGVRPSFQGARAYRVLLIMSWILVGLGVLALLAGIILLVVAADSLWAAIGVIVIIGGVLIAVLGLVILLLTRYQRRILLLPTDPPQNKAPASHGQGIGAP
;
A
#
# COMPACT_ATOMS: atom_id res chain seq x y z
N VAL A 1 26.54 46.35 55.48
CA VAL A 1 26.36 44.90 55.29
C VAL A 1 25.84 44.68 53.87
N ALA A 2 26.52 43.78 53.12
CA ALA A 2 26.20 43.26 51.78
C ALA A 2 26.27 44.23 50.58
N ALA A 3 27.46 44.30 49.94
CA ALA A 3 27.61 44.66 48.54
C ALA A 3 28.00 43.40 47.76
N ALA A 4 27.19 43.05 46.75
CA ALA A 4 27.34 41.85 45.94
C ALA A 4 28.44 42.02 44.89
N SER A 5 29.45 41.15 44.94
CA SER A 5 30.49 41.03 43.92
C SER A 5 30.03 40.08 42.82
N ALA A 6 29.96 40.56 41.57
CA ALA A 6 29.68 39.72 40.41
C ALA A 6 30.89 38.83 40.05
N PRO A 7 30.70 37.57 39.61
CA PRO A 7 31.80 36.73 39.11
C PRO A 7 32.14 37.07 37.66
N ALA A 8 33.44 37.14 37.38
CA ALA A 8 34.01 37.31 36.05
C ALA A 8 33.69 36.11 35.14
N ALA A 9 33.16 36.37 33.95
CA ALA A 9 32.95 35.37 32.91
C ALA A 9 34.30 34.94 32.31
N ALA A 10 34.66 33.67 32.49
CA ALA A 10 35.80 33.06 31.82
C ALA A 10 35.46 32.86 30.32
N VAL A 11 36.23 33.52 29.45
CA VAL A 11 36.16 33.31 28.00
C VAL A 11 36.83 31.96 27.68
N ALA A 12 36.03 30.97 27.27
CA ALA A 12 36.55 29.69 26.81
C ALA A 12 37.24 29.84 25.44
N ALA A 13 38.48 29.35 25.34
CA ALA A 13 39.23 29.32 24.09
C ALA A 13 38.57 28.38 23.05
N PRO A 14 38.63 28.71 21.74
CA PRO A 14 38.09 27.85 20.70
C PRO A 14 38.90 26.55 20.62
N LEU A 15 38.22 25.41 20.78
CA LEU A 15 38.79 24.09 20.56
C LEU A 15 39.19 23.98 19.08
N MET A 16 40.50 24.01 18.79
CA MET A 16 41.03 23.60 17.50
C MET A 16 40.60 22.17 17.20
N ARG A 17 39.81 22.01 16.14
CA ARG A 17 39.37 20.73 15.61
C ARG A 17 40.60 19.99 15.09
N ALA A 18 40.92 18.84 15.67
CA ALA A 18 41.97 17.96 15.15
C ALA A 18 41.65 17.58 13.67
N PRO A 19 42.65 17.39 12.80
CA PRO A 19 42.45 16.96 11.42
C PRO A 19 41.70 15.62 11.41
N GLN A 20 40.52 15.60 10.78
CA GLN A 20 39.79 14.35 10.56
C GLN A 20 40.63 13.47 9.61
N ALA A 21 40.95 12.26 10.07
CA ALA A 21 41.58 11.25 9.21
C ALA A 21 40.70 10.99 7.97
N PRO A 22 41.29 10.76 6.78
CA PRO A 22 40.55 10.44 5.57
C PRO A 22 39.62 9.25 5.79
N TYR A 23 38.33 9.45 5.53
CA TYR A 23 37.33 8.39 5.55
C TYR A 23 37.70 7.33 4.50
N ALA A 24 38.16 6.16 4.94
CA ALA A 24 38.33 5.02 4.06
C ALA A 24 36.93 4.60 3.56
N PRO A 25 36.65 4.56 2.24
CA PRO A 25 35.37 4.12 1.73
C PRO A 25 35.13 2.66 2.13
N GLN A 26 34.16 2.43 3.01
CA GLN A 26 33.66 1.10 3.30
C GLN A 26 33.02 0.53 2.03
N THR A 27 33.60 -0.53 1.48
CA THR A 27 33.00 -1.30 0.38
C THR A 27 31.65 -1.86 0.84
N PRO A 28 30.53 -1.57 0.16
CA PRO A 28 29.22 -2.11 0.50
C PRO A 28 29.29 -3.64 0.49
N HIS A 29 28.91 -4.29 1.58
CA HIS A 29 28.70 -5.73 1.59
C HIS A 29 27.65 -6.08 0.53
N ALA A 30 28.06 -6.80 -0.51
CA ALA A 30 27.15 -7.31 -1.53
C ALA A 30 26.07 -8.17 -0.83
N PRO A 31 24.78 -7.99 -1.14
CA PRO A 31 23.72 -8.78 -0.52
C PRO A 31 23.98 -10.27 -0.81
N GLN A 32 24.06 -11.10 0.24
CA GLN A 32 24.31 -12.55 0.17
C GLN A 32 23.11 -13.35 -0.38
N GLY A 33 22.28 -12.76 -1.25
CA GLY A 33 21.08 -13.37 -1.80
C GLY A 33 20.90 -13.07 -3.29
N PRO A 34 20.01 -13.82 -3.97
CA PRO A 34 19.71 -13.60 -5.38
C PRO A 34 19.24 -12.15 -5.59
N PRO A 35 19.69 -11.48 -6.68
CA PRO A 35 19.33 -10.10 -6.95
C PRO A 35 17.82 -9.96 -7.14
N LEU A 36 17.28 -8.76 -6.92
CA LEU A 36 15.87 -8.49 -7.20
C LEU A 36 15.55 -8.80 -8.68
N GLY A 37 14.40 -9.38 -8.97
CA GLY A 37 14.08 -9.81 -10.32
C GLY A 37 12.88 -10.73 -10.45
N TRP A 38 12.60 -11.15 -11.68
CA TRP A 38 11.61 -12.16 -11.98
C TRP A 38 12.28 -13.53 -12.03
N TYR A 39 11.74 -14.48 -11.27
CA TYR A 39 12.30 -15.83 -11.18
C TYR A 39 11.21 -16.88 -11.36
N PRO A 40 11.55 -18.07 -11.88
CA PRO A 40 10.64 -19.20 -11.89
C PRO A 40 10.20 -19.54 -10.45
N ALA A 41 8.91 -19.77 -10.27
CA ALA A 41 8.31 -20.24 -9.03
C ALA A 41 7.40 -21.45 -9.32
N PRO A 42 7.01 -22.24 -8.30
CA PRO A 42 6.15 -23.41 -8.50
C PRO A 42 4.87 -23.09 -9.29
N GLY A 43 4.49 -24.00 -10.20
CA GLY A 43 3.27 -23.87 -11.01
C GLY A 43 3.44 -23.14 -12.34
N ASP A 44 4.64 -23.16 -12.92
CA ASP A 44 4.98 -22.54 -14.21
C ASP A 44 4.61 -21.05 -14.29
N VAL A 45 4.98 -20.32 -13.24
CA VAL A 45 4.79 -18.87 -13.16
C VAL A 45 6.12 -18.21 -12.84
N LEU A 46 6.37 -17.05 -13.46
CA LEU A 46 7.42 -16.16 -12.97
C LEU A 46 6.85 -15.37 -11.79
N ARG A 47 7.65 -15.16 -10.76
CA ARG A 47 7.26 -14.39 -9.59
C ARG A 47 8.32 -13.35 -9.28
N TRP A 48 7.89 -12.21 -8.77
CA TRP A 48 8.81 -11.14 -8.39
C TRP A 48 9.43 -11.43 -7.02
N TRP A 49 10.76 -11.54 -7.01
CA TRP A 49 11.62 -11.57 -5.84
C TRP A 49 12.10 -10.15 -5.54
N ASP A 50 11.81 -9.64 -4.34
CA ASP A 50 12.15 -8.27 -3.96
C ASP A 50 13.57 -8.10 -3.38
N GLY A 51 14.39 -9.15 -3.42
CA GLY A 51 15.70 -9.22 -2.76
C GLY A 51 15.66 -9.88 -1.38
N ARG A 52 14.47 -10.05 -0.77
CA ARG A 52 14.32 -10.65 0.56
C ARG A 52 13.23 -11.71 0.64
N ARG A 53 12.14 -11.55 -0.10
CA ARG A 53 10.98 -12.44 -0.07
C ARG A 53 10.26 -12.44 -1.42
N TRP A 54 9.51 -13.52 -1.65
CA TRP A 54 8.55 -13.57 -2.74
C TRP A 54 7.38 -12.62 -2.49
N THR A 55 6.97 -11.93 -3.54
CA THR A 55 5.79 -11.07 -3.53
C THR A 55 4.59 -11.76 -4.20
N GLY A 56 3.40 -11.18 -4.03
CA GLY A 56 2.19 -11.62 -4.72
C GLY A 56 2.16 -11.34 -6.23
N LEU A 57 3.20 -10.70 -6.77
CA LEU A 57 3.27 -10.28 -8.18
C LEU A 57 3.85 -11.41 -9.02
N ARG A 58 3.15 -11.78 -10.09
CA ARG A 58 3.47 -12.93 -10.93
C ARG A 58 3.32 -12.61 -12.41
N VAL A 59 4.00 -13.34 -13.28
CA VAL A 59 3.67 -13.43 -14.70
C VAL A 59 3.18 -14.85 -14.95
N LYS A 60 1.99 -14.97 -15.53
CA LYS A 60 1.43 -16.26 -15.94
C LYS A 60 1.08 -16.17 -17.41
N ASN A 61 1.54 -17.14 -18.22
CA ASN A 61 1.31 -17.17 -19.67
C ASN A 61 1.74 -15.85 -20.36
N GLY A 62 2.89 -15.29 -19.95
CA GLY A 62 3.40 -14.02 -20.48
C GLY A 62 2.66 -12.77 -20.01
N VAL A 63 1.61 -12.89 -19.19
CA VAL A 63 0.80 -11.76 -18.72
C VAL A 63 1.17 -11.37 -17.28
N PRO A 64 1.66 -10.15 -17.03
CA PRO A 64 1.92 -9.64 -15.68
C PRO A 64 0.63 -9.50 -14.87
N GLY A 65 0.67 -10.04 -13.65
CA GLY A 65 -0.46 -10.32 -12.77
C GLY A 65 -0.12 -10.05 -11.30
N SER A 66 -1.16 -10.02 -10.47
CA SER A 66 -1.03 -10.27 -9.04
C SER A 66 -1.86 -11.49 -8.67
N ASP A 67 -1.48 -12.19 -7.61
CA ASP A 67 -2.35 -13.15 -6.97
C ASP A 67 -3.59 -12.41 -6.41
N TRP A 68 -4.76 -13.02 -6.58
CA TRP A 68 -6.05 -12.43 -6.20
C TRP A 68 -6.18 -12.16 -4.69
N ALA A 69 -5.46 -12.93 -3.87
CA ALA A 69 -5.52 -12.89 -2.41
C ALA A 69 -4.13 -12.81 -1.76
N THR A 70 -3.33 -11.80 -2.12
CA THR A 70 -2.04 -11.57 -1.46
C THR A 70 -1.93 -10.16 -0.90
N THR A 71 -1.26 -10.05 0.25
CA THR A 71 -0.95 -8.78 0.91
C THR A 71 0.53 -8.71 1.27
N GLU A 72 1.06 -7.50 1.31
CA GLU A 72 2.41 -7.21 1.79
C GLU A 72 2.55 -7.37 3.31
N GLN A 73 1.44 -7.50 4.05
CA GLN A 73 1.42 -7.64 5.51
C GLN A 73 0.49 -8.79 5.95
N PRO A 74 0.95 -10.06 5.91
CA PRO A 74 0.16 -11.22 6.33
C PRO A 74 -0.31 -11.10 7.78
N GLY A 75 0.51 -10.54 8.67
CA GLY A 75 0.15 -10.30 10.06
C GLY A 75 -1.06 -9.38 10.22
N ALA A 76 -1.17 -8.33 9.41
CA ALA A 76 -2.35 -7.46 9.40
C ALA A 76 -3.60 -8.20 8.92
N ALA A 77 -3.48 -9.05 7.90
CA ALA A 77 -4.59 -9.88 7.44
C ALA A 77 -5.06 -10.90 8.49
N TRP A 78 -4.14 -11.55 9.22
CA TRP A 78 -4.47 -12.40 10.36
C TRP A 78 -5.22 -11.62 11.45
N ALA A 79 -4.74 -10.41 11.78
CA ALA A 79 -5.38 -9.55 12.78
C ALA A 79 -6.80 -9.15 12.36
N PHE A 80 -7.00 -8.70 11.12
CA PHE A 80 -8.33 -8.37 10.62
C PHE A 80 -9.26 -9.58 10.59
N GLY A 81 -8.77 -10.75 10.17
CA GLY A 81 -9.53 -12.00 10.23
C GLY A 81 -10.00 -12.31 11.65
N GLY A 82 -9.11 -12.18 12.64
CA GLY A 82 -9.44 -12.36 14.06
C GLY A 82 -10.49 -11.37 14.58
N ILE A 83 -10.34 -10.08 14.23
CA ILE A 83 -11.32 -9.03 14.61
C ILE A 83 -12.70 -9.34 14.03
N PHE A 84 -12.79 -9.62 12.73
CA PHE A 84 -14.07 -9.94 12.09
C PHE A 84 -14.67 -11.24 12.61
N LEU A 85 -13.86 -12.25 12.93
CA LEU A 85 -14.35 -13.47 13.55
C LEU A 85 -14.97 -13.20 14.92
N GLY A 86 -14.31 -12.40 15.76
CA GLY A 86 -14.84 -11.98 17.06
C GLY A 86 -16.15 -11.19 16.94
N LEU A 87 -16.21 -10.25 15.99
CA LEU A 87 -17.43 -9.49 15.69
C LEU A 87 -18.57 -10.39 15.18
N ALA A 88 -18.27 -11.37 14.33
CA ALA A 88 -19.26 -12.33 13.85
C ALA A 88 -19.80 -13.19 14.99
N ALA A 89 -18.92 -13.73 15.84
CA ALA A 89 -19.31 -14.52 17.01
C ALA A 89 -20.20 -13.72 17.96
N LEU A 90 -19.86 -12.46 18.24
CA LEU A 90 -20.68 -11.57 19.06
C LEU A 90 -22.07 -11.33 18.44
N GLN A 91 -22.14 -11.08 17.12
CA GLN A 91 -23.41 -10.89 16.43
C GLN A 91 -24.29 -12.14 16.41
N PHE A 92 -23.70 -13.32 16.25
CA PHE A 92 -24.45 -14.58 16.35
C PHE A 92 -24.93 -14.84 17.78
N LEU A 93 -24.12 -14.53 18.80
CA LEU A 93 -24.52 -14.67 20.20
C LEU A 93 -25.67 -13.72 20.54
N LEU A 94 -25.60 -12.46 20.14
CA LEU A 94 -26.70 -11.49 20.31
C LEU A 94 -27.95 -11.91 19.53
N GLY A 95 -27.79 -12.42 18.30
CA GLY A 95 -28.89 -12.94 17.51
C GLY A 95 -29.57 -14.15 18.16
N ALA A 96 -28.78 -15.08 18.73
CA ALA A 96 -29.29 -16.24 19.44
C ALA A 96 -30.13 -15.83 20.67
N LEU A 97 -29.72 -14.80 21.41
CA LEU A 97 -30.51 -14.23 22.51
C LEU A 97 -31.85 -13.63 22.02
N GLY A 98 -31.87 -13.09 20.80
CA GLY A 98 -33.08 -12.57 20.14
C GLY A 98 -33.87 -13.60 19.34
N SER A 99 -33.49 -14.88 19.35
CA SER A 99 -34.06 -15.96 18.50
C SER A 99 -34.06 -15.66 16.98
N ILE A 100 -33.14 -14.82 16.51
CA ILE A 100 -33.02 -14.44 15.09
C ILE A 100 -31.57 -14.64 14.63
N VAL A 101 -31.38 -15.32 13.50
CA VAL A 101 -30.06 -15.39 12.86
C VAL A 101 -29.72 -14.03 12.28
N SER A 102 -28.63 -13.41 12.76
CA SER A 102 -28.17 -12.11 12.26
C SER A 102 -27.57 -12.25 10.86
N PRO A 103 -28.18 -11.67 9.80
CA PRO A 103 -27.58 -11.67 8.46
C PRO A 103 -26.23 -10.97 8.43
N ASN A 104 -26.06 -9.93 9.27
CA ASN A 104 -24.78 -9.24 9.45
C ASN A 104 -23.71 -10.17 10.03
N GLY A 105 -24.08 -11.11 10.91
CA GLY A 105 -23.18 -12.13 11.43
C GLY A 105 -22.61 -13.01 10.32
N ILE A 106 -23.44 -13.43 9.36
CA ILE A 106 -23.02 -14.23 8.19
C ILE A 106 -22.06 -13.42 7.30
N ALA A 107 -22.40 -12.18 6.96
CA ALA A 107 -21.54 -11.32 6.16
C ALA A 107 -20.19 -11.05 6.84
N THR A 108 -20.20 -10.82 8.15
CA THR A 108 -18.99 -10.59 8.96
C THR A 108 -18.13 -11.87 9.02
N LEU A 109 -18.74 -13.04 9.17
CA LEU A 109 -18.04 -14.32 9.15
C LEU A 109 -17.39 -14.59 7.77
N ALA A 110 -18.10 -14.31 6.68
CA ALA A 110 -17.55 -14.43 5.34
C ALA A 110 -16.35 -13.50 5.13
N LEU A 111 -16.41 -12.28 5.67
CA LEU A 111 -15.30 -11.33 5.64
C LEU A 111 -14.10 -11.83 6.48
N ALA A 112 -14.35 -12.43 7.64
CA ALA A 112 -13.31 -13.07 8.45
C ALA A 112 -12.60 -14.20 7.68
N ALA A 113 -13.38 -15.09 7.06
CA ALA A 113 -12.86 -16.19 6.24
C ALA A 113 -12.03 -15.68 5.06
N LEU A 114 -12.48 -14.62 4.39
CA LEU A 114 -11.74 -13.97 3.31
C LEU A 114 -10.38 -13.44 3.80
N TRP A 115 -10.33 -12.75 4.95
CA TRP A 115 -9.08 -12.23 5.51
C TRP A 115 -8.10 -13.34 5.90
N PHE A 116 -8.59 -14.43 6.50
CA PHE A 116 -7.76 -15.60 6.79
C PHE A 116 -7.23 -16.27 5.52
N ALA A 117 -8.05 -16.39 4.47
CA ALA A 117 -7.61 -16.91 3.18
C ALA A 117 -6.49 -16.05 2.56
N ILE A 118 -6.63 -14.72 2.58
CA ILE A 118 -5.59 -13.78 2.14
C ILE A 118 -4.31 -13.94 2.97
N ALA A 119 -4.42 -14.10 4.29
CA ALA A 119 -3.28 -14.28 5.17
C ALA A 119 -2.54 -15.59 4.88
N ALA A 120 -3.28 -16.70 4.80
CA ALA A 120 -2.74 -18.03 4.51
C ALA A 120 -2.06 -18.07 3.14
N GLN A 121 -2.69 -17.53 2.10
CA GLN A 121 -2.12 -17.47 0.75
C GLN A 121 -0.85 -16.61 0.72
N SER A 122 -0.86 -15.45 1.37
CA SER A 122 0.33 -14.57 1.45
C SER A 122 1.50 -15.24 2.18
N GLN A 123 1.21 -16.02 3.21
CA GLN A 123 2.21 -16.79 3.94
C GLN A 123 2.72 -17.98 3.14
N ALA A 124 1.86 -18.66 2.39
CA ALA A 124 2.25 -19.75 1.49
C ALA A 124 3.25 -19.25 0.42
N VAL A 125 2.98 -18.10 -0.19
CA VAL A 125 3.92 -17.48 -1.16
C VAL A 125 5.27 -17.17 -0.51
N ARG A 126 5.29 -16.66 0.72
CA ARG A 126 6.54 -16.34 1.43
C ARG A 126 7.33 -17.55 1.90
N ARG A 127 6.70 -18.72 1.96
CA ARG A 127 7.34 -19.99 2.31
C ARG A 127 8.00 -20.67 1.12
N ILE A 128 7.78 -20.18 -0.11
CA ILE A 128 8.53 -20.65 -1.28
C ILE A 128 10.02 -20.38 -1.01
N PRO A 129 10.91 -21.36 -1.19
CA PRO A 129 12.36 -21.17 -1.01
C PRO A 129 12.88 -20.02 -1.86
N ALA A 130 13.94 -19.35 -1.41
CA ALA A 130 14.57 -18.29 -2.20
C ALA A 130 14.95 -18.81 -3.60
N PRO A 131 14.85 -17.97 -4.65
CA PRO A 131 15.16 -18.41 -5.99
C PRO A 131 16.64 -18.80 -6.11
N THR A 132 16.90 -19.79 -6.95
CA THR A 132 18.25 -20.20 -7.33
C THR A 132 18.42 -19.96 -8.83
N GLY A 133 19.61 -19.49 -9.23
CA GLY A 133 19.91 -19.15 -10.63
C GLY A 133 19.62 -17.68 -10.97
N ASP A 134 19.58 -17.40 -12.27
CA ASP A 134 19.49 -16.05 -12.80
C ASP A 134 18.04 -15.58 -12.97
N ALA A 135 17.86 -14.25 -12.89
CA ALA A 135 16.57 -13.63 -13.16
C ALA A 135 16.19 -13.81 -14.64
N VAL A 136 14.94 -14.18 -14.88
CA VAL A 136 14.37 -14.31 -16.22
C VAL A 136 13.89 -12.94 -16.69
N VAL A 137 14.34 -12.53 -17.87
CA VAL A 137 13.94 -11.27 -18.48
C VAL A 137 13.00 -11.55 -19.65
N ILE A 138 11.78 -11.04 -19.57
CA ILE A 138 10.80 -11.07 -20.66
C ILE A 138 10.40 -9.65 -21.06
N ASP A 139 10.04 -9.45 -22.32
CA ASP A 139 9.72 -8.12 -22.83
C ASP A 139 8.50 -7.50 -22.14
N ALA A 140 7.54 -8.33 -21.74
CA ALA A 140 6.32 -7.88 -21.06
C ALA A 140 6.57 -7.17 -19.72
N VAL A 141 7.75 -7.35 -19.12
CA VAL A 141 8.11 -6.74 -17.82
C VAL A 141 9.25 -5.73 -17.93
N ARG A 142 9.72 -5.43 -19.14
CA ARG A 142 10.71 -4.39 -19.41
C ARG A 142 10.05 -2.99 -19.42
N PRO A 143 10.81 -1.92 -19.13
CA PRO A 143 12.20 -1.95 -18.71
C PRO A 143 12.36 -2.34 -17.23
N LEU A 144 13.39 -3.13 -16.92
CA LEU A 144 13.71 -3.54 -15.55
C LEU A 144 14.36 -2.39 -14.76
N PRO A 145 14.29 -2.42 -13.42
CA PRO A 145 15.11 -1.53 -12.60
C PRO A 145 16.60 -1.72 -12.89
N GLY A 146 17.33 -0.63 -13.12
CA GLY A 146 18.74 -0.68 -13.50
C GLY A 146 18.99 -0.73 -15.01
N GLU A 147 17.96 -0.95 -15.84
CA GLU A 147 18.12 -0.81 -17.29
C GLU A 147 18.19 0.67 -17.68
N GLU A 148 19.31 1.04 -18.29
CA GLU A 148 19.60 2.39 -18.79
C GLU A 148 19.49 2.39 -20.31
N GLU A 149 18.59 3.22 -20.84
CA GLU A 149 18.40 3.44 -22.28
C GLU A 149 18.95 4.80 -22.73
N GLY A 150 19.09 5.76 -21.81
CA GLY A 150 19.59 7.10 -22.09
C GLY A 150 20.17 7.78 -20.84
N PRO A 151 20.74 9.00 -21.01
CA PRO A 151 21.33 9.75 -19.91
C PRO A 151 20.29 10.10 -18.84
N GLY A 152 20.73 10.17 -17.59
CA GLY A 152 19.87 10.53 -16.46
C GLY A 152 18.91 9.41 -16.03
N ALA A 153 19.18 8.16 -16.39
CA ALA A 153 18.49 7.00 -15.84
C ALA A 153 18.64 6.96 -14.31
N GLY A 154 17.58 6.52 -13.61
CA GLY A 154 17.60 6.50 -12.16
C GLY A 154 16.23 6.38 -11.51
N TRP A 155 16.25 6.38 -10.17
CA TRP A 155 15.04 6.44 -9.35
C TRP A 155 14.63 7.88 -9.11
N PHE A 156 13.40 8.24 -9.45
CA PHE A 156 12.88 9.59 -9.23
C PHE A 156 11.65 9.57 -8.32
N PRO A 157 11.48 10.57 -7.44
CA PRO A 157 10.32 10.63 -6.55
C PRO A 157 9.04 10.97 -7.34
N VAL A 158 8.00 10.16 -7.15
CA VAL A 158 6.67 10.37 -7.78
C VAL A 158 5.60 10.76 -6.77
N ALA A 159 5.78 10.40 -5.50
CA ALA A 159 4.93 10.79 -4.38
C ALA A 159 5.73 10.73 -3.07
N PRO A 160 5.24 11.33 -1.97
CA PRO A 160 5.83 11.13 -0.65
C PRO A 160 6.05 9.64 -0.37
N ARG A 161 7.32 9.24 -0.16
CA ARG A 161 7.76 7.86 0.12
C ARG A 161 7.70 6.87 -1.06
N PHE A 162 7.48 7.35 -2.29
CA PHE A 162 7.48 6.52 -3.49
C PHE A 162 8.43 7.06 -4.55
N THR A 163 9.25 6.18 -5.09
CA THR A 163 10.09 6.44 -6.27
C THR A 163 9.65 5.56 -7.43
N ARG A 164 10.02 5.94 -8.65
CA ARG A 164 9.80 5.14 -9.86
C ARG A 164 11.06 5.19 -10.72
N TRP A 165 11.37 4.08 -11.39
CA TRP A 165 12.56 4.00 -12.24
C TRP A 165 12.29 4.67 -13.59
N TRP A 166 13.22 5.51 -14.01
CA TRP A 166 13.28 6.18 -15.31
C TRP A 166 14.50 5.65 -16.05
N THR A 167 14.35 5.25 -17.31
CA THR A 167 15.44 4.66 -18.11
C THR A 167 16.33 5.69 -18.80
N GLY A 168 16.02 6.98 -18.67
CA GLY A 168 16.58 8.05 -19.53
C GLY A 168 15.63 8.46 -20.66
N THR A 169 14.74 7.57 -21.08
CA THR A 169 13.82 7.75 -22.23
C THR A 169 12.36 7.52 -21.86
N ARG A 170 12.06 6.63 -20.90
CA ARG A 170 10.70 6.26 -20.49
C ARG A 170 10.62 5.81 -19.03
N TRP A 171 9.41 5.91 -18.47
CA TRP A 171 9.13 5.42 -17.12
C TRP A 171 8.94 3.91 -17.13
N SER A 172 9.48 3.24 -16.12
CA SER A 172 9.23 1.82 -15.90
C SER A 172 7.99 1.59 -15.03
N GLN A 173 7.50 0.35 -15.07
CA GLN A 173 6.41 -0.12 -14.23
C GLN A 173 6.85 -0.45 -12.80
N TYR A 174 8.09 -0.14 -12.39
CA TYR A 174 8.60 -0.47 -11.06
C TYR A 174 8.62 0.74 -10.15
N THR A 175 8.03 0.59 -8.97
CA THR A 175 8.01 1.60 -7.91
C THR A 175 8.87 1.17 -6.74
N GLY A 176 9.72 2.06 -6.24
CA GLY A 176 10.45 1.90 -4.99
C GLY A 176 9.63 2.40 -3.81
N THR A 177 9.66 1.64 -2.72
CA THR A 177 9.03 1.98 -1.44
C THR A 177 9.98 1.66 -0.30
N ILE A 178 9.61 2.00 0.94
CA ILE A 178 10.32 1.55 2.14
C ILE A 178 10.37 0.01 2.29
N TYR A 179 9.49 -0.72 1.59
CA TYR A 179 9.41 -2.17 1.60
C TYR A 179 10.17 -2.81 0.42
N GLY A 180 10.89 -2.01 -0.37
CA GLY A 180 11.63 -2.44 -1.54
C GLY A 180 10.94 -2.09 -2.86
N VAL A 181 11.52 -2.61 -3.94
CA VAL A 181 11.05 -2.39 -5.31
C VAL A 181 9.89 -3.33 -5.62
N ARG A 182 8.84 -2.78 -6.26
CA ARG A 182 7.61 -3.49 -6.62
C ARG A 182 7.18 -3.19 -8.06
N PRO A 183 6.89 -4.22 -8.86
CA PRO A 183 6.15 -4.03 -10.09
C PRO A 183 4.73 -3.49 -9.84
N SER A 184 4.29 -2.57 -10.70
CA SER A 184 3.02 -1.87 -10.62
C SER A 184 2.18 -2.03 -11.90
N PHE A 185 2.38 -3.12 -12.66
CA PHE A 185 1.64 -3.43 -13.90
C PHE A 185 0.11 -3.39 -13.75
N GLN A 186 -0.40 -3.74 -12.56
CA GLN A 186 -1.84 -3.70 -12.25
C GLN A 186 -2.37 -2.27 -12.02
N GLY A 187 -1.50 -1.27 -11.90
CA GLY A 187 -1.83 0.05 -11.35
C GLY A 187 -2.94 0.76 -12.11
N ALA A 188 -2.90 0.74 -13.45
CA ALA A 188 -3.94 1.33 -14.28
C ALA A 188 -5.31 0.66 -14.09
N ARG A 189 -5.34 -0.68 -13.99
CA ARG A 189 -6.58 -1.43 -13.73
C ARG A 189 -7.09 -1.15 -12.32
N ALA A 190 -6.22 -1.23 -11.32
CA ALA A 190 -6.55 -0.96 -9.92
C ALA A 190 -7.12 0.46 -9.74
N TYR A 191 -6.52 1.46 -10.41
CA TYR A 191 -7.01 2.84 -10.40
C TYR A 191 -8.41 2.96 -11.00
N ARG A 192 -8.68 2.31 -12.14
CA ARG A 192 -10.03 2.30 -12.75
C ARG A 192 -11.06 1.63 -11.84
N VAL A 193 -10.72 0.47 -11.28
CA VAL A 193 -11.60 -0.25 -10.34
C VAL A 193 -11.89 0.62 -9.12
N LEU A 194 -10.88 1.28 -8.56
CA LEU A 194 -11.06 2.18 -7.44
C LEU A 194 -12.01 3.34 -7.79
N LEU A 195 -11.84 3.99 -8.95
CA LEU A 195 -12.73 5.05 -9.39
C LEU A 195 -14.18 4.56 -9.54
N ILE A 196 -14.39 3.40 -10.17
CA ILE A 196 -15.71 2.82 -10.35
C ILE A 196 -16.35 2.51 -8.98
N MET A 197 -15.62 1.83 -8.08
CA MET A 197 -16.12 1.51 -6.74
C MET A 197 -16.45 2.78 -5.94
N SER A 198 -15.64 3.83 -6.06
CA SER A 198 -15.89 5.09 -5.36
C SER A 198 -17.14 5.79 -5.87
N TRP A 199 -17.36 5.80 -7.19
CA TRP A 199 -18.60 6.32 -7.78
C TRP A 199 -19.82 5.48 -7.41
N ILE A 200 -19.69 4.16 -7.35
CA ILE A 200 -20.77 3.28 -6.88
C ILE A 200 -21.14 3.60 -5.43
N LEU A 201 -20.15 3.78 -4.54
CA LEU A 201 -20.41 4.17 -3.14
C LEU A 201 -21.13 5.52 -3.05
N VAL A 202 -20.68 6.52 -3.80
CA VAL A 202 -21.37 7.84 -3.85
C VAL A 202 -22.81 7.66 -4.35
N GLY A 203 -23.01 6.92 -5.44
CA GLY A 203 -24.33 6.65 -6.00
C GLY A 203 -25.25 5.95 -4.99
N LEU A 204 -24.77 4.92 -4.30
CA LEU A 204 -25.52 4.22 -3.25
C LEU A 204 -25.87 5.15 -2.08
N GLY A 205 -24.94 6.01 -1.66
CA GLY A 205 -25.19 7.00 -0.61
C GLY A 205 -26.28 8.00 -1.00
N VAL A 206 -26.25 8.50 -2.24
CA VAL A 206 -27.29 9.40 -2.79
C VAL A 206 -28.64 8.69 -2.89
N LEU A 207 -28.67 7.46 -3.38
CA LEU A 207 -29.92 6.68 -3.46
C LEU A 207 -30.52 6.42 -2.07
N ALA A 208 -29.69 6.06 -1.08
CA ALA A 208 -30.14 5.89 0.29
C ALA A 208 -30.67 7.21 0.88
N LEU A 209 -29.98 8.33 0.65
CA LEU A 209 -30.44 9.66 1.07
C LEU A 209 -31.83 9.98 0.50
N LEU A 210 -32.03 9.78 -0.81
CA LEU A 210 -33.33 10.01 -1.46
C LEU A 210 -34.42 9.09 -0.90
N ALA A 211 -34.12 7.80 -0.73
CA ALA A 211 -35.05 6.85 -0.13
C ALA A 211 -35.44 7.26 1.28
N GLY A 212 -34.48 7.69 2.11
CA GLY A 212 -34.74 8.17 3.46
C GLY A 212 -35.60 9.44 3.49
N ILE A 213 -35.39 10.39 2.56
CA ILE A 213 -36.26 11.57 2.41
C ILE A 213 -37.68 11.16 2.04
N ILE A 214 -37.85 10.25 1.08
CA ILE A 214 -39.16 9.73 0.69
C ILE A 214 -39.85 9.07 1.89
N LEU A 215 -39.14 8.25 2.67
CA LEU A 215 -39.67 7.64 3.89
C LEU A 215 -40.12 8.69 4.91
N LEU A 216 -39.37 9.78 5.09
CA LEU A 216 -39.77 10.87 5.99
C LEU A 216 -41.04 11.58 5.51
N VAL A 217 -41.15 11.83 4.20
CA VAL A 217 -42.31 12.53 3.61
C VAL A 217 -43.58 11.69 3.69
N VAL A 218 -43.45 10.37 3.53
CA VAL A 218 -44.59 9.43 3.52
C VAL A 218 -44.84 8.81 4.91
N ALA A 219 -44.03 9.14 5.92
CA ALA A 219 -44.13 8.55 7.25
C ALA A 219 -45.51 8.81 7.87
N ALA A 220 -46.26 7.72 8.11
CA ALA A 220 -47.54 7.75 8.81
C ALA A 220 -47.38 7.69 10.35
N ASP A 221 -46.24 7.23 10.83
CA ASP A 221 -45.93 7.07 12.26
C ASP A 221 -44.46 7.40 12.59
N SER A 222 -44.16 7.40 13.88
CA SER A 222 -42.81 7.69 14.40
C SER A 222 -41.77 6.63 14.04
N LEU A 223 -42.17 5.38 13.78
CA LEU A 223 -41.23 4.31 13.44
C LEU A 223 -40.71 4.52 12.01
N TRP A 224 -41.59 4.77 11.04
CA TRP A 224 -41.19 5.06 9.66
C TRP A 224 -40.36 6.35 9.57
N ALA A 225 -40.71 7.36 10.37
CA ALA A 225 -39.89 8.56 10.49
C ALA A 225 -38.49 8.24 11.03
N ALA A 226 -38.38 7.45 12.10
CA ALA A 226 -37.10 7.04 12.67
C ALA A 226 -36.25 6.24 11.67
N ILE A 227 -36.84 5.30 10.94
CA ILE A 227 -36.17 4.54 9.88
C ILE A 227 -35.67 5.51 8.79
N GLY A 228 -36.51 6.45 8.35
CA GLY A 228 -36.13 7.48 7.37
C GLY A 228 -34.91 8.29 7.81
N VAL A 229 -34.88 8.76 9.06
CA VAL A 229 -33.71 9.46 9.62
C VAL A 229 -32.45 8.59 9.61
N ILE A 230 -32.55 7.33 10.05
CA ILE A 230 -31.41 6.40 10.06
C ILE A 230 -30.86 6.18 8.66
N VAL A 231 -31.76 5.98 7.68
CA VAL A 231 -31.39 5.79 6.26
C VAL A 231 -30.72 7.05 5.69
N ILE A 232 -31.21 8.25 6.01
CA ILE A 232 -30.58 9.52 5.63
C ILE A 232 -29.17 9.61 6.18
N ILE A 233 -28.99 9.39 7.49
CA ILE A 233 -27.68 9.46 8.14
C ILE A 233 -26.72 8.44 7.50
N GLY A 234 -27.16 7.20 7.32
CA GLY A 234 -26.39 6.17 6.64
C GLY A 234 -25.99 6.56 5.21
N GLY A 235 -26.94 7.09 4.44
CA GLY A 235 -26.72 7.57 3.07
C GLY A 235 -25.68 8.70 3.01
N VAL A 236 -25.78 9.69 3.91
CA VAL A 236 -24.80 10.79 4.02
C VAL A 236 -23.41 10.23 4.35
N LEU A 237 -23.29 9.35 5.35
CA LEU A 237 -22.00 8.77 5.73
C LEU A 237 -21.35 7.99 4.57
N ILE A 238 -22.13 7.17 3.86
CA ILE A 238 -21.66 6.41 2.69
C ILE A 238 -21.23 7.36 1.55
N ALA A 239 -22.02 8.40 1.26
CA ALA A 239 -21.69 9.37 0.22
C ALA A 239 -20.42 10.16 0.56
N VAL A 240 -20.27 10.63 1.81
CA VAL A 240 -19.07 11.31 2.29
C VAL A 240 -17.85 10.40 2.21
N LEU A 241 -17.96 9.14 2.63
CA LEU A 241 -16.89 8.17 2.50
C LEU A 241 -16.48 7.98 1.03
N GLY A 242 -17.45 7.78 0.12
CA GLY A 242 -17.19 7.68 -1.31
C GLY A 242 -16.48 8.91 -1.88
N LEU A 243 -16.89 10.11 -1.45
CA LEU A 243 -16.28 11.38 -1.87
C LEU A 243 -14.86 11.53 -1.33
N VAL A 244 -14.61 11.16 -0.07
CA VAL A 244 -13.26 11.16 0.51
C VAL A 244 -12.35 10.20 -0.26
N ILE A 245 -12.81 9.00 -0.57
CA ILE A 245 -12.04 8.05 -1.40
C ILE A 245 -11.78 8.65 -2.79
N LEU A 246 -12.78 9.26 -3.45
CA LEU A 246 -12.61 9.98 -4.72
C LEU A 246 -11.53 11.07 -4.62
N LEU A 247 -11.51 11.86 -3.56
CA LEU A 247 -10.49 12.88 -3.34
C LEU A 247 -9.09 12.25 -3.19
N LEU A 248 -8.99 11.15 -2.44
CA LEU A 248 -7.75 10.40 -2.26
C LEU A 248 -7.26 9.74 -3.56
N THR A 249 -8.15 9.45 -4.53
CA THR A 249 -7.71 8.91 -5.83
C THR A 249 -6.76 9.85 -6.58
N ARG A 250 -6.83 11.17 -6.35
CA ARG A 250 -5.87 12.12 -6.94
C ARG A 250 -4.44 11.85 -6.49
N TYR A 251 -4.26 11.47 -5.22
CA TYR A 251 -2.97 11.08 -4.67
C TYR A 251 -2.53 9.72 -5.25
N GLN A 252 -3.45 8.75 -5.28
CA GLN A 252 -3.15 7.42 -5.80
C GLN A 252 -2.83 7.40 -7.30
N ARG A 253 -3.40 8.32 -8.08
CA ARG A 253 -3.12 8.45 -9.52
C ARG A 253 -1.62 8.58 -9.80
N ARG A 254 -0.90 9.37 -8.99
CA ARG A 254 0.56 9.58 -9.15
C ARG A 254 1.39 8.34 -8.84
N ILE A 255 0.87 7.43 -8.03
CA ILE A 255 1.55 6.20 -7.63
C ILE A 255 1.23 5.07 -8.62
N LEU A 256 -0.05 4.94 -8.99
CA LEU A 256 -0.56 3.81 -9.78
C LEU A 256 -0.41 3.97 -11.29
N LEU A 257 -0.41 5.20 -11.80
CA LEU A 257 -0.21 5.47 -13.22
C LEU A 257 1.24 5.87 -13.49
N LEU A 258 1.72 5.55 -14.69
CA LEU A 258 2.97 6.10 -15.18
C LEU A 258 2.83 7.61 -15.35
N PRO A 259 3.81 8.41 -14.89
CA PRO A 259 3.89 9.81 -15.27
C PRO A 259 4.02 9.94 -16.80
N THR A 260 3.42 10.97 -17.38
CA THR A 260 3.48 11.24 -18.83
C THR A 260 4.73 12.01 -19.21
N ASP A 261 5.21 12.86 -18.32
CA ASP A 261 6.33 13.76 -18.56
C ASP A 261 7.62 13.17 -17.99
N PRO A 262 8.80 13.49 -18.56
CA PRO A 262 10.08 13.10 -17.99
C PRO A 262 10.25 13.69 -16.57
N PRO A 263 11.14 13.09 -15.75
CA PRO A 263 11.42 13.63 -14.42
C PRO A 263 11.94 15.08 -14.52
N GLN A 264 11.24 16.00 -13.88
CA GLN A 264 11.63 17.42 -13.85
C GLN A 264 12.86 17.59 -12.94
N ASN A 265 14.07 17.72 -13.50
CA ASN A 265 15.37 18.13 -12.92
C ASN A 265 15.61 17.93 -11.39
N LYS A 266 15.00 16.93 -10.78
CA LYS A 266 15.27 16.49 -9.41
C LYS A 266 16.33 15.43 -9.54
N ALA A 267 17.44 15.59 -8.84
CA ALA A 267 18.49 14.58 -8.82
C ALA A 267 17.88 13.20 -8.51
N PRO A 268 18.34 12.12 -9.17
CA PRO A 268 17.89 10.78 -8.86
C PRO A 268 18.10 10.51 -7.37
N ALA A 269 17.11 9.87 -6.74
CA ALA A 269 17.21 9.48 -5.35
C ALA A 269 18.34 8.46 -5.21
N SER A 270 19.32 8.76 -4.35
CA SER A 270 20.39 7.83 -4.00
C SER A 270 19.81 6.63 -3.26
N HIS A 271 19.49 5.56 -3.97
CA HIS A 271 19.19 4.28 -3.33
C HIS A 271 20.49 3.55 -3.00
N GLY A 272 21.18 4.08 -1.99
CA GLY A 272 22.43 3.56 -1.45
C GLY A 272 22.79 4.35 -0.20
N GLN A 273 22.78 3.68 0.97
CA GLN A 273 22.89 4.22 2.33
C GLN A 273 21.60 4.86 2.89
N GLY A 274 20.86 4.14 3.75
CA GLY A 274 19.95 4.78 4.71
C GLY A 274 18.49 4.34 4.75
N ILE A 275 18.10 3.21 4.15
CA ILE A 275 16.81 2.55 4.50
C ILE A 275 17.08 1.09 4.89
N GLY A 276 18.03 0.93 5.80
CA GLY A 276 18.29 -0.30 6.53
C GLY A 276 18.19 0.01 8.02
N ALA A 277 17.20 -0.65 8.66
CA ALA A 277 16.89 -0.75 10.09
C ALA A 277 15.80 0.21 10.63
N PRO A 278 14.71 -0.33 11.24
CA PRO A 278 14.12 0.32 12.41
C PRO A 278 15.10 0.31 13.59
#